data_AF-A0A820S046-F1
#
_entry.id   AF-A0A820S046-F1
#
_cell.length_a   1.000
_cell.length_b   1.000
_cell.length_c   1.000
_cell.angle_alpha   90.00
_cell.angle_beta   90.00
_cell.angle_gamma   90.00
#
_symmetry.space_group_name_H-M   'P 1'
#
loop_
_entity.id
_entity.type
_entity.pdbx_description
1 polymer ?
#
loop_
_entity_poly.entity_id
_entity_poly.type
_entity_poly.pdbx_seq_one_letter_code
_entity_poly.pdbx_strand_id
1 'polypeptide(L)'
;MVKKSEQEDLVNDVESLQLAQDERIFIKASNLFVKKWSKKEPNFIEYFQNEWLTTHNAWYEGVGHFTPSTNNALEATNNVIKKENTLRERLPLSRFKVLAFEIVEKWSKCYER
;
A
#
# COMPACT_ATOMS: atom_id res chain seq x y z
N MET A 1 9.06 -0.09 31.71
CA MET A 1 9.34 -0.36 30.28
C MET A 1 8.31 -1.37 29.79
N VAL A 2 7.39 -0.97 28.91
CA VAL A 2 6.49 -1.90 28.22
C VAL A 2 7.35 -2.68 27.22
N LYS A 3 7.35 -4.02 27.28
CA LYS A 3 8.00 -4.83 26.26
C LYS A 3 7.19 -4.67 24.98
N LYS A 4 7.77 -4.04 23.95
CA LYS A 4 7.21 -4.10 22.59
C LYS A 4 7.15 -5.56 22.16
N SER A 5 6.05 -5.93 21.50
CA SER A 5 5.93 -7.27 20.93
C SER A 5 6.90 -7.45 19.77
N GLU A 6 7.37 -8.68 19.50
CA GLU A 6 8.22 -8.94 18.33
C GLU A 6 7.51 -8.59 17.01
N GLN A 7 6.17 -8.65 17.00
CA GLN A 7 5.34 -8.20 15.88
C GLN A 7 5.45 -6.69 15.64
N GLU A 8 5.41 -5.87 16.69
CA GLU A 8 5.62 -4.42 16.56
C GLU A 8 7.01 -4.11 15.99
N ASP A 9 8.05 -4.81 16.45
CA ASP A 9 9.41 -4.62 15.94
C ASP A 9 9.52 -5.03 14.46
N LEU A 10 8.83 -6.09 14.04
CA LEU A 10 8.78 -6.51 12.64
C LEU A 10 8.10 -5.45 11.78
N VAL A 11 6.96 -4.93 12.22
CA VAL A 11 6.22 -3.87 11.50
C VAL A 11 7.07 -2.60 11.39
N ASN A 12 7.72 -2.17 12.47
CA ASN A 12 8.59 -0.99 12.46
C ASN A 12 9.77 -1.14 11.48
N ASP A 13 10.32 -2.36 11.36
CA ASP A 13 11.39 -2.62 10.38
C ASP A 13 10.86 -2.61 8.93
N VAL A 14 9.64 -3.10 8.69
CA VAL A 14 8.98 -3.00 7.37
C VAL A 14 8.72 -1.54 7.00
N GLU A 15 8.23 -0.73 7.94
CA GLU A 15 8.08 0.72 7.73
C GLU A 15 9.44 1.38 7.43
N SER A 16 10.50 0.94 8.12
CA SER A 16 11.86 1.45 7.84
C SER A 16 12.36 1.09 6.44
N LEU A 17 11.98 -0.07 5.89
CA LEU A 17 12.24 -0.42 4.50
C LEU A 17 11.49 0.50 3.53
N GLN A 18 10.24 0.82 3.84
CA GLN A 18 9.41 1.71 3.01
C GLN A 18 10.07 3.08 2.83
N LEU A 19 10.70 3.62 3.88
CA LEU A 19 11.34 4.93 3.89
C LEU A 19 12.71 4.96 3.17
N ALA A 20 13.12 3.88 2.50
CA ALA A 20 14.35 3.87 1.73
C ALA A 20 14.30 4.96 0.63
N GLN A 21 15.35 5.78 0.56
CA GLN A 21 15.40 6.94 -0.33
C GLN A 21 15.85 6.60 -1.75
N ASP A 22 16.58 5.50 -1.91
CA ASP A 22 17.01 5.01 -3.21
C ASP A 22 17.11 3.47 -3.21
N GLU A 23 17.24 2.90 -4.39
CA GLU A 23 17.33 1.45 -4.60
C GLU A 23 18.50 0.82 -3.84
N ARG A 24 19.63 1.52 -3.72
CA ARG A 24 20.84 0.99 -3.05
C ARG A 24 20.58 0.84 -1.56
N ILE A 25 19.94 1.83 -0.93
CA ILE A 25 19.53 1.78 0.46
C ILE A 25 18.49 0.68 0.64
N PHE A 26 17.49 0.59 -0.23
CA PHE A 26 16.44 -0.41 -0.16
C PHE A 26 16.98 -1.85 -0.21
N ILE A 27 17.87 -2.16 -1.17
CA ILE A 27 18.49 -3.48 -1.29
C ILE A 27 19.31 -3.82 -0.04
N LYS A 28 20.11 -2.87 0.47
CA LYS A 28 20.94 -3.09 1.64
C LYS A 28 20.10 -3.31 2.90
N ALA A 29 19.06 -2.51 3.09
CA ALA A 29 18.13 -2.65 4.20
C ALA A 29 17.35 -3.98 4.12
N SER A 30 16.91 -4.38 2.92
CA SER A 30 16.24 -5.65 2.65
C SER A 30 17.09 -6.85 3.05
N ASN A 31 18.38 -6.83 2.69
CA ASN A 31 19.33 -7.89 3.09
C ASN A 31 19.50 -7.98 4.62
N LEU A 32 19.53 -6.82 5.30
CA LEU A 32 19.61 -6.77 6.76
C LEU A 32 18.32 -7.26 7.42
N PHE A 33 17.16 -6.90 6.86
CA PHE A 33 15.83 -7.33 7.31
C PHE A 33 15.69 -8.85 7.25
N VAL A 34 15.97 -9.46 6.09
CA VAL A 34 15.94 -10.92 5.91
C VAL A 34 16.90 -11.61 6.88
N LYS A 35 18.12 -11.08 7.05
CA LYS A 35 19.08 -11.64 8.01
C LYS A 35 18.59 -11.58 9.46
N LYS A 36 17.91 -10.50 9.86
CA LYS A 36 17.39 -10.31 11.22
C LYS A 36 16.24 -11.27 11.53
N TRP A 37 15.31 -11.42 10.60
CA TRP A 37 14.03 -12.11 10.85
C TRP A 37 13.97 -13.55 10.36
N SER A 38 14.85 -13.99 9.46
CA SER A 38 14.85 -15.37 8.90
C SER A 38 14.88 -16.48 9.94
N LYS A 39 15.50 -16.24 11.11
CA LYS A 39 15.55 -17.22 12.21
C LYS A 39 14.31 -17.18 13.12
N LYS A 40 13.64 -16.03 13.18
CA LYS A 40 12.51 -15.79 14.09
C LYS A 40 11.19 -16.13 13.42
N GLU A 41 11.03 -15.70 12.17
CA GLU A 41 9.79 -15.79 11.40
C GLU A 41 10.06 -16.33 9.98
N PRO A 42 10.61 -17.56 9.84
CA PRO A 42 11.12 -18.07 8.56
C PRO A 42 10.06 -18.09 7.44
N ASN A 43 8.85 -18.57 7.74
CA ASN A 43 7.77 -18.68 6.76
C ASN A 43 7.33 -17.31 6.25
N PHE A 44 7.22 -16.32 7.15
CA PHE A 44 6.89 -14.96 6.77
C PHE A 44 7.98 -14.34 5.92
N ILE A 45 9.25 -14.54 6.28
CA ILE A 45 10.38 -13.95 5.55
C ILE A 45 10.54 -14.58 4.16
N GLU A 46 10.34 -15.88 4.02
CA GLU A 46 10.32 -16.53 2.70
C GLU A 46 9.23 -15.92 1.80
N TYR A 47 8.00 -15.83 2.31
CA TYR A 47 6.91 -15.17 1.60
C TYR A 47 7.24 -13.71 1.27
N PHE A 48 7.69 -12.93 2.26
CA PHE A 48 7.94 -11.50 2.12
C PHE A 48 9.05 -11.22 1.11
N GLN A 49 10.10 -12.04 1.09
CA GLN A 49 11.19 -11.91 0.15
C GLN A 49 10.75 -12.18 -1.29
N ASN A 50 9.96 -13.23 -1.51
CA ASN A 50 9.47 -13.60 -2.84
C ASN A 50 8.47 -12.55 -3.37
N GLU A 51 7.53 -12.13 -2.53
CA GLU A 51 6.47 -11.23 -2.96
C GLU A 51 6.91 -9.76 -2.98
N TRP A 52 7.49 -9.26 -1.89
CA TRP A 52 7.67 -7.81 -1.67
C TRP A 52 9.09 -7.33 -1.90
N LEU A 53 10.09 -8.20 -1.86
CA LEU A 53 11.48 -7.82 -2.15
C LEU A 53 11.92 -8.18 -3.57
N THR A 54 11.21 -9.12 -4.22
CA THR A 54 11.55 -9.61 -5.56
C THR A 54 10.47 -9.27 -6.58
N THR A 55 9.23 -9.76 -6.41
CA THR A 55 8.17 -9.63 -7.42
C THR A 55 7.58 -8.22 -7.48
N HIS A 56 7.26 -7.63 -6.33
CA HIS A 56 6.58 -6.34 -6.19
C HIS A 56 7.46 -5.34 -5.43
N ASN A 57 8.74 -5.19 -5.81
CA ASN A 57 9.73 -4.42 -5.04
C ASN A 57 9.61 -2.89 -5.13
N ALA A 58 8.68 -2.36 -5.92
CA ALA A 58 8.49 -0.93 -6.16
C ALA A 58 7.52 -0.26 -5.14
N TRP A 59 7.67 -0.57 -3.86
CA TRP A 59 6.79 -0.05 -2.79
C TRP A 59 7.47 0.90 -1.80
N TYR A 60 8.79 1.09 -1.90
CA TYR A 60 9.54 2.05 -1.09
C TYR A 60 9.50 3.46 -1.70
N GLU A 61 9.55 4.50 -0.87
CA GLU A 61 9.34 5.90 -1.29
C GLU A 61 10.32 6.37 -2.36
N GLY A 62 11.58 5.95 -2.26
CA GLY A 62 12.63 6.27 -3.23
C GLY A 62 12.40 5.75 -4.65
N VAL A 63 11.44 4.85 -4.89
CA VAL A 63 11.13 4.35 -6.24
C VAL A 63 10.33 5.36 -7.06
N GLY A 64 9.54 6.20 -6.38
CA GLY A 64 8.58 7.11 -6.98
C GLY A 64 8.75 8.52 -6.44
N HIS A 65 9.73 9.25 -6.93
CA HIS A 65 9.91 10.64 -6.53
C HIS A 65 8.64 11.47 -6.79
N PHE A 66 8.27 12.29 -5.81
CA PHE A 66 7.07 13.14 -5.82
C PHE A 66 5.73 12.38 -5.83
N THR A 67 5.74 11.07 -5.61
CA THR A 67 4.52 10.32 -5.33
C THR A 67 4.14 10.43 -3.85
N PRO A 68 2.84 10.48 -3.52
CA PRO A 68 2.42 10.56 -2.12
C PRO A 68 2.70 9.23 -1.39
N SER A 69 3.36 9.31 -0.23
CA SER A 69 3.65 8.16 0.65
C SER A 69 2.42 7.55 1.32
N THR A 70 1.28 8.23 1.25
CA THR A 70 0.04 7.83 1.93
C THR A 70 -1.04 7.50 0.91
N ASN A 71 -1.89 6.56 1.26
CA ASN A 71 -3.07 6.21 0.48
C ASN A 71 -4.24 7.21 0.66
N ASN A 72 -4.02 8.35 1.33
CA ASN A 72 -5.04 9.33 1.70
C ASN A 72 -5.93 9.75 0.52
N ALA A 73 -5.34 9.95 -0.66
CA ALA A 73 -6.10 10.28 -1.87
C ALA A 73 -7.06 9.14 -2.27
N LEU A 74 -6.59 7.89 -2.23
CA LEU A 74 -7.41 6.71 -2.52
C LEU A 74 -8.51 6.53 -1.47
N GLU A 75 -8.19 6.73 -0.20
CA GLU A 75 -9.17 6.65 0.90
C GLU A 75 -10.24 7.74 0.80
N ALA A 76 -9.84 8.96 0.47
CA ALA A 76 -10.77 10.08 0.23
C ALA A 76 -11.71 9.77 -0.94
N THR A 77 -11.20 9.29 -2.08
CA THR A 77 -12.01 8.87 -3.22
C THR A 77 -12.95 7.72 -2.85
N ASN A 78 -12.46 6.70 -2.15
CA ASN A 78 -13.28 5.59 -1.67
C ASN A 78 -14.40 6.08 -0.74
N ASN A 79 -14.14 7.08 0.09
CA ASN A 79 -15.15 7.66 0.97
C ASN A 79 -16.25 8.40 0.19
N VAL A 80 -15.89 9.15 -0.86
CA VAL A 80 -16.86 9.81 -1.76
C VAL A 80 -17.75 8.77 -2.44
N ILE A 81 -17.17 7.73 -3.05
CA ILE A 81 -17.95 6.65 -3.70
C ILE A 81 -18.91 5.98 -2.70
N LYS A 82 -18.43 5.72 -1.48
CA LYS A 82 -19.24 5.13 -0.43
C LYS A 82 -20.38 6.03 0.03
N LYS A 83 -20.14 7.33 0.19
CA LYS A 83 -21.11 8.29 0.75
C LYS A 83 -22.08 8.84 -0.28
N GLU A 84 -21.63 9.08 -1.51
CA GLU A 84 -22.40 9.81 -2.51
C GLU A 84 -22.96 8.91 -3.60
N ASN A 85 -22.27 7.82 -3.96
CA ASN A 85 -22.64 7.00 -5.11
C ASN A 85 -23.35 5.70 -4.71
N THR A 86 -22.79 4.97 -3.75
CA THR A 86 -23.31 3.66 -3.33
C THR A 86 -24.15 3.73 -2.06
N LEU A 87 -24.10 4.85 -1.32
CA LEU A 87 -24.71 5.00 0.00
C LEU A 87 -24.34 3.88 0.98
N ARG A 88 -23.13 3.30 0.81
CA ARG A 88 -22.61 2.13 1.53
C ARG A 88 -23.41 0.84 1.33
N GLU A 89 -24.28 0.79 0.34
CA GLU A 89 -25.03 -0.41 -0.01
C GLU A 89 -24.28 -1.28 -1.03
N ARG A 90 -24.49 -2.60 -0.95
CA ARG A 90 -24.00 -3.53 -1.96
C ARG A 90 -24.96 -3.52 -3.15
N LEU A 91 -24.49 -3.01 -4.28
CA LEU A 91 -25.28 -2.95 -5.49
C LEU A 91 -25.21 -4.26 -6.28
N PRO A 92 -26.32 -4.71 -6.90
CA PRO A 92 -26.27 -5.73 -7.94
C PRO A 92 -25.32 -5.32 -9.08
N LEU A 93 -24.65 -6.29 -9.70
CA LEU A 93 -23.62 -6.02 -10.72
C LEU A 93 -24.09 -5.10 -11.86
N SER A 94 -25.33 -5.28 -12.32
CA SER A 94 -25.93 -4.45 -13.37
C SER A 94 -26.04 -2.98 -12.97
N ARG A 95 -26.42 -2.70 -11.71
CA ARG A 95 -26.49 -1.35 -11.15
C ARG A 95 -25.13 -0.76 -10.86
N PHE A 96 -24.22 -1.57 -10.32
CA PHE A 96 -22.84 -1.15 -10.08
C PHE A 96 -22.15 -0.69 -11.36
N LYS A 97 -22.33 -1.42 -12.47
CA LYS A 97 -21.72 -1.06 -13.75
C LYS A 97 -22.19 0.31 -14.25
N VAL A 98 -23.49 0.58 -14.19
CA VAL A 98 -24.06 1.90 -14.56
C VAL A 98 -23.46 3.00 -13.69
N LEU A 99 -23.48 2.81 -12.37
CA LEU A 99 -22.93 3.78 -11.42
C LEU A 99 -21.43 4.04 -11.63
N ALA A 100 -20.65 3.01 -11.95
CA ALA A 100 -19.22 3.16 -12.21
C ALA A 100 -18.95 4.07 -13.43
N PHE A 101 -19.73 3.91 -14.51
CA PHE A 101 -19.64 4.82 -15.66
C PHE A 101 -20.08 6.25 -15.32
N GLU A 102 -21.15 6.42 -14.55
CA GLU A 102 -21.61 7.74 -14.08
C GLU A 102 -20.56 8.44 -13.21
N ILE A 103 -19.86 7.71 -12.34
CA ILE A 103 -18.74 8.25 -11.55
C ILE A 103 -17.65 8.75 -12.48
N VAL A 104 -17.19 7.92 -13.42
CA VAL A 104 -16.12 8.31 -14.36
C VAL A 104 -16.54 9.52 -15.19
N GLU A 105 -17.76 9.53 -15.74
CA GLU A 105 -18.28 10.64 -16.54
C GLU A 105 -18.35 11.95 -15.74
N LYS A 106 -18.86 11.90 -14.50
CA LYS A 106 -18.95 13.07 -13.62
C LYS A 106 -17.56 13.66 -13.35
N TRP A 107 -16.59 12.80 -13.03
CA TRP A 107 -15.22 13.24 -12.74
C TRP A 107 -14.53 13.79 -13.99
N SER A 108 -14.70 13.14 -15.15
CA SER A 108 -14.14 13.65 -16.42
C SER A 108 -14.63 15.05 -16.73
N LYS A 109 -15.95 15.32 -16.60
CA LYS A 109 -16.52 16.65 -16.85
C LYS A 109 -16.08 17.71 -15.84
N CYS A 110 -15.88 17.35 -14.58
CA CYS A 110 -15.43 18.29 -13.54
C CYS A 110 -13.97 18.74 -13.72
N TYR A 111 -13.16 18.01 -14.51
CA TYR A 111 -11.74 18.29 -14.71
C TYR A 111 -11.34 18.51 -16.18
N GLU A 112 -12.30 18.53 -17.11
CA GLU A 112 -12.08 19.11 -18.45
C GLU A 112 -11.80 20.62 -18.29
N ARG A 113 -10.55 21.00 -18.56
CA ARG A 113 -10.13 22.40 -18.72
C ARG A 113 -10.26 22.83 -20.17
#